data_AF-A0A9D4PGC5-F1
#
_entry.id   AF-A0A9D4PGC5-F1
#
_cell.length_a   1.000
_cell.length_b   1.000
_cell.length_c   1.000
_cell.angle_alpha   90.00
_cell.angle_beta   90.00
_cell.angle_gamma   90.00
#
_symmetry.space_group_name_H-M   'P 1'
#
loop_
_entity.id
_entity.type
_entity.pdbx_description
1 polymer ?
#
loop_
_entity_poly.entity_id
_entity_poly.type
_entity_poly.pdbx_seq_one_letter_code
_entity_poly.pdbx_strand_id
1 'polypeptide(L)'
;MEHPGGDRDRLLGMVVLSSLTFLVLAVTPPLRFLVSIFSNFIFAGIVGFQLAELMDRKYRKEVRLKHPTVFISGCDSGWGLHTARRLHEHGFEVYAGVMDPGSDGATVLKEMRVNVVPLDYMEEDSIVQAYKTVTTKLGDKGASAA
;
A
#
# COMPACT_ATOMS: atom_id res chain seq x y z
N MET A 1 -14.47 55.23 -12.01
CA MET A 1 -14.18 55.62 -13.40
C MET A 1 -13.15 54.63 -13.93
N GLU A 2 -13.62 53.50 -14.45
CA GLU A 2 -12.75 52.50 -15.09
C GLU A 2 -12.25 53.07 -16.41
N HIS A 3 -10.93 53.18 -16.56
CA HIS A 3 -10.29 53.66 -17.77
C HIS A 3 -10.42 52.56 -18.85
N PRO A 4 -11.21 52.76 -19.92
CA PRO A 4 -11.50 51.71 -20.91
C PRO A 4 -10.29 51.32 -21.79
N GLY A 5 -9.11 51.90 -21.55
CA GLY A 5 -7.87 51.59 -22.25
C GLY A 5 -7.11 50.39 -21.68
N GLY A 6 -7.19 50.15 -20.36
CA GLY A 6 -6.37 49.14 -19.69
C GLY A 6 -6.69 47.70 -20.11
N ASP A 7 -7.98 47.40 -20.30
CA ASP A 7 -8.40 46.06 -20.75
C ASP A 7 -8.07 45.82 -22.22
N ARG A 8 -8.14 46.85 -23.06
CA ARG A 8 -7.74 46.76 -24.47
C ARG A 8 -6.25 46.47 -24.62
N ASP A 9 -5.42 47.10 -23.80
CA ASP A 9 -3.96 46.89 -23.83
C ASP A 9 -3.57 45.51 -23.30
N ARG A 10 -4.31 44.98 -22.31
CA ARG A 10 -4.16 43.60 -21.81
C ARG A 10 -4.59 42.54 -22.83
N LEU A 11 -5.73 42.75 -23.48
CA LEU A 11 -6.20 41.91 -24.58
C LEU A 11 -5.21 41.91 -25.75
N LEU A 12 -4.70 43.08 -26.13
CA LEU A 12 -3.65 43.20 -27.14
C LEU A 12 -2.38 42.45 -26.72
N GLY A 13 -1.96 42.57 -25.45
CA GLY A 13 -0.83 41.82 -24.89
C GLY A 13 -1.02 40.30 -24.96
N MET A 14 -2.20 39.78 -24.62
CA MET A 14 -2.52 38.34 -24.72
C MET A 14 -2.52 37.84 -26.16
N VAL A 15 -3.06 38.63 -27.10
CA VAL A 15 -3.08 38.30 -28.53
C VAL A 15 -1.68 38.31 -29.12
N VAL A 16 -0.87 39.33 -28.80
CA VAL A 16 0.53 39.41 -29.26
C VAL A 16 1.35 38.27 -28.68
N LEU A 17 1.24 37.99 -27.38
CA LEU A 17 1.97 36.91 -26.74
C LEU A 17 1.63 35.55 -27.35
N SER A 18 0.33 35.24 -27.49
CA SER A 18 -0.12 33.97 -28.08
C SER A 18 0.27 33.82 -29.56
N SER A 19 0.19 34.90 -30.35
CA SER A 19 0.62 34.90 -31.76
C SER A 19 2.12 34.74 -31.93
N LEU A 20 2.93 35.37 -31.06
CA LEU A 20 4.38 35.24 -31.03
C LEU A 20 4.80 33.83 -30.60
N THR A 21 4.13 33.25 -29.60
CA THR A 21 4.34 31.86 -29.20
C THR A 21 4.03 30.90 -30.36
N PHE A 22 2.94 31.13 -31.11
CA PHE A 22 2.59 30.32 -32.27
C PHE A 22 3.62 30.43 -33.40
N LEU A 23 4.11 31.65 -33.69
CA LEU A 23 5.14 31.89 -34.69
C LEU A 23 6.48 31.23 -34.32
N VAL A 24 6.90 31.34 -33.05
CA VAL A 24 8.12 30.70 -32.54
C VAL A 24 8.03 29.18 -32.66
N LEU A 25 6.88 28.59 -32.31
CA LEU A 25 6.62 27.14 -32.47
C LEU A 25 6.51 26.68 -33.94
N ALA A 26 6.12 27.57 -34.85
CA ALA A 26 6.05 27.28 -36.29
C ALA A 26 7.42 27.36 -36.98
N VAL A 27 8.29 28.28 -36.53
CA VAL A 27 9.61 28.54 -37.15
C VAL A 27 10.73 27.69 -36.54
N THR A 28 10.52 27.07 -35.37
CA THR A 28 11.48 26.12 -34.77
C THR A 28 10.96 24.68 -34.76
N PRO A 29 10.94 23.98 -35.93
CA PRO A 29 10.64 22.55 -36.01
C PRO A 29 11.31 21.66 -34.94
N PRO A 30 12.60 21.85 -34.58
CA PRO A 30 13.23 21.00 -33.56
C PRO A 30 12.63 21.21 -32.15
N LEU A 31 12.24 22.43 -31.79
CA LEU A 31 11.67 22.71 -30.47
C LEU A 31 10.26 22.14 -30.33
N ARG A 32 9.44 22.28 -31.38
CA ARG A 32 8.11 21.66 -31.43
C ARG A 32 8.19 20.13 -31.38
N PHE A 33 9.18 19.55 -32.06
CA PHE A 33 9.44 18.11 -32.03
C PHE A 33 9.84 17.63 -30.63
N LEU A 34 10.72 18.36 -29.93
CA LEU A 34 11.10 18.05 -28.55
C LEU A 34 9.90 18.12 -27.60
N VAL A 35 9.13 19.20 -27.61
CA VAL A 35 7.92 19.34 -26.78
C VAL A 35 6.92 18.22 -27.07
N SER A 36 6.73 17.87 -28.35
CA SER A 36 5.86 16.76 -28.74
C SER A 36 6.36 15.42 -28.20
N ILE A 37 7.67 15.15 -28.26
CA ILE A 37 8.27 13.94 -27.70
C ILE A 37 8.02 13.85 -26.20
N PHE A 38 8.36 14.90 -25.45
CA PHE A 38 8.14 14.94 -23.99
C PHE A 38 6.67 14.75 -23.62
N SER A 39 5.76 15.43 -24.34
CA SER A 39 4.32 15.29 -24.11
C SER A 39 3.82 13.85 -24.36
N ASN A 40 4.34 13.19 -25.41
CA ASN A 40 3.95 11.83 -25.73
C ASN A 40 4.52 10.81 -24.72
N PHE A 41 5.74 11.01 -24.23
CA PHE A 41 6.31 10.19 -23.15
C PHE A 41 5.52 10.31 -21.85
N ILE A 42 5.14 11.54 -21.46
CA ILE A 42 4.31 11.77 -20.27
C ILE A 42 2.95 11.08 -20.43
N PHE A 43 2.30 11.27 -21.60
CA PHE A 43 1.01 10.65 -21.88
C PHE A 43 1.08 9.12 -21.87
N ALA A 44 2.07 8.54 -22.55
CA ALA A 44 2.30 7.09 -22.56
C ALA A 44 2.58 6.55 -21.16
N GLY A 45 3.33 7.28 -20.33
CA GLY A 45 3.59 6.93 -18.93
C GLY A 45 2.32 6.89 -18.09
N ILE A 46 1.46 7.92 -18.20
CA ILE A 46 0.17 7.98 -17.49
C ILE A 46 -0.75 6.84 -17.95
N VAL A 47 -0.90 6.64 -19.26
CA VAL A 47 -1.74 5.56 -19.81
C VAL A 47 -1.21 4.19 -19.39
N GLY A 48 0.11 3.99 -19.44
CA GLY A 48 0.76 2.76 -18.98
C GLY A 48 0.54 2.50 -17.49
N PHE A 49 0.69 3.52 -16.64
CA PHE A 49 0.43 3.42 -15.21
C PHE A 49 -1.04 3.07 -14.92
N GLN A 50 -1.99 3.73 -15.59
CA GLN A 50 -3.42 3.44 -15.44
C GLN A 50 -3.76 2.02 -15.90
N LEU A 51 -3.20 1.56 -17.03
CA LEU A 51 -3.38 0.18 -17.49
C LEU A 51 -2.79 -0.83 -16.51
N ALA A 52 -1.63 -0.54 -15.93
CA ALA A 52 -0.99 -1.38 -14.92
C ALA A 52 -1.86 -1.48 -13.65
N GLU A 53 -2.41 -0.37 -13.15
CA GLU A 53 -3.33 -0.40 -12.01
C GLU A 53 -4.61 -1.17 -12.32
N LEU A 54 -5.19 -1.01 -13.52
CA LEU A 54 -6.37 -1.76 -13.93
C LEU A 54 -6.09 -3.26 -14.05
N MET A 55 -4.93 -3.62 -14.60
CA MET A 55 -4.47 -5.00 -14.64
C MET A 55 -4.32 -5.55 -13.22
N ASP A 56 -3.61 -4.86 -12.32
CA ASP A 56 -3.45 -5.32 -10.94
C ASP A 56 -4.81 -5.52 -10.26
N ARG A 57 -5.74 -4.57 -10.39
CA ARG A 57 -7.11 -4.70 -9.86
C ARG A 57 -7.86 -5.91 -10.43
N LYS A 58 -7.75 -6.17 -11.73
CA LYS A 58 -8.44 -7.29 -12.40
C LYS A 58 -7.84 -8.65 -12.05
N TYR A 59 -6.53 -8.72 -11.89
CA TYR A 59 -5.81 -9.96 -11.60
C TYR A 59 -5.64 -10.23 -10.10
N ARG A 60 -5.85 -9.23 -9.24
CA ARG A 60 -5.90 -9.41 -7.79
C ARG A 60 -7.11 -10.27 -7.43
N LYS A 61 -6.87 -11.57 -7.30
CA LYS A 61 -7.86 -12.51 -6.76
C LYS A 61 -8.10 -12.15 -5.31
N GLU A 62 -9.30 -11.68 -4.99
CA GLU A 62 -9.75 -11.59 -3.61
C GLU A 62 -9.92 -12.99 -3.05
N VAL A 63 -8.98 -13.41 -2.19
CA VAL A 63 -9.13 -14.67 -1.46
C VAL A 63 -10.14 -14.43 -0.35
N ARG A 64 -11.39 -14.84 -0.58
CA ARG A 64 -12.42 -14.85 0.47
C ARG A 64 -12.17 -16.02 1.41
N LEU A 65 -11.49 -15.74 2.51
CA LEU A 65 -11.29 -16.70 3.60
C LEU A 65 -12.55 -16.72 4.48
N LYS A 66 -13.15 -17.90 4.66
CA LYS A 66 -14.38 -18.07 5.46
C LYS A 66 -14.11 -17.90 6.97
N HIS A 67 -12.94 -18.36 7.41
CA HIS A 67 -12.42 -18.20 8.78
C HIS A 67 -10.90 -18.00 8.68
N PRO A 68 -10.44 -16.77 8.43
CA PRO A 68 -9.02 -16.51 8.27
C PRO A 68 -8.28 -16.67 9.61
N THR A 69 -7.28 -17.54 9.63
CA THR A 69 -6.43 -17.80 10.79
C THR A 69 -4.97 -17.63 10.41
N VAL A 70 -4.18 -16.96 11.26
CA VAL A 70 -2.77 -16.67 11.00
C VAL A 70 -1.92 -16.85 12.25
N PHE A 71 -0.69 -17.33 12.05
CA PHE A 71 0.37 -17.31 13.04
C PHE A 71 1.41 -16.27 12.63
N ILE A 72 1.80 -15.38 13.55
CA ILE A 72 2.76 -14.30 13.29
C ILE A 72 3.85 -14.38 14.35
N SER A 73 5.10 -14.59 13.95
CA SER A 73 6.25 -14.53 14.86
C SER A 73 6.70 -13.09 15.12
N GLY A 74 7.39 -12.84 16.25
CA GLY A 74 8.00 -11.53 16.55
C GLY A 74 6.98 -10.43 16.83
N CYS A 75 5.98 -10.72 17.67
CA CYS A 75 4.88 -9.80 17.99
C CYS A 75 5.08 -8.98 19.27
N ASP A 76 6.26 -9.02 19.90
CA ASP A 76 6.57 -8.25 21.11
C ASP A 76 6.55 -6.73 20.87
N SER A 77 6.89 -6.28 19.66
CA SER A 77 6.92 -4.86 19.30
C SER A 77 6.88 -4.64 17.77
N GLY A 78 6.94 -3.37 17.35
CA GLY A 78 7.13 -2.99 15.96
C GLY A 78 6.09 -3.54 15.00
N TRP A 79 6.54 -4.00 13.83
CA TRP A 79 5.67 -4.37 12.72
C TRP A 79 4.86 -5.63 13.02
N GLY A 80 5.43 -6.61 13.74
CA GLY A 80 4.72 -7.82 14.14
C GLY A 80 3.52 -7.50 15.03
N LEU A 81 3.73 -6.66 16.05
CA LEU A 81 2.66 -6.16 16.92
C LEU A 81 1.57 -5.43 16.13
N HIS A 82 1.95 -4.45 15.29
CA HIS A 82 0.98 -3.71 14.48
C HIS A 82 0.22 -4.61 13.49
N THR A 83 0.88 -5.60 12.91
CA THR A 83 0.27 -6.55 11.97
C THR A 83 -0.71 -7.46 12.70
N ALA A 84 -0.34 -8.00 13.86
CA ALA A 84 -1.22 -8.83 14.69
C ALA A 84 -2.48 -8.06 15.10
N ARG A 85 -2.33 -6.82 15.56
CA ARG A 85 -3.46 -5.94 15.90
C ARG A 85 -4.37 -5.69 14.71
N ARG A 86 -3.80 -5.29 13.56
CA ARG A 86 -4.58 -4.95 12.38
C ARG A 86 -5.33 -6.15 11.81
N LEU A 87 -4.70 -7.33 11.77
CA LEU A 87 -5.38 -8.55 11.30
C LEU A 87 -6.49 -8.98 12.27
N HIS A 88 -6.24 -8.89 13.58
CA HIS A 88 -7.28 -9.16 14.57
C HIS A 88 -8.49 -8.23 14.41
N GLU A 89 -8.27 -6.93 14.23
CA GLU A 89 -9.32 -5.94 13.96
C GLU A 89 -10.09 -6.22 12.65
N HIS A 90 -9.45 -6.87 11.66
CA HIS A 90 -10.09 -7.30 10.41
C HIS A 90 -10.76 -8.69 10.52
N GLY A 91 -10.90 -9.23 11.73
CA GLY A 91 -11.63 -10.48 11.99
C GLY A 91 -10.81 -11.76 11.81
N PHE A 92 -9.48 -11.67 11.76
CA PHE A 92 -8.63 -12.85 11.73
C PHE A 92 -8.52 -13.45 13.14
N GLU A 93 -8.51 -14.78 13.22
CA GLU A 93 -8.03 -15.48 14.39
C GLU A 93 -6.49 -15.44 14.38
N VAL A 94 -5.92 -14.65 15.28
CA VAL A 94 -4.47 -14.40 15.32
C VAL A 94 -3.84 -15.17 16.46
N TYR A 95 -2.77 -15.92 16.14
CA TYR A 95 -1.82 -16.49 17.09
C TYR A 95 -0.50 -15.71 17.00
N ALA A 96 -0.21 -14.92 18.03
CA ALA A 96 0.93 -14.03 18.07
C ALA A 96 2.09 -14.67 18.84
N GLY A 97 3.14 -15.07 18.11
CA GLY A 97 4.41 -15.52 18.65
C GLY A 97 5.19 -14.37 19.27
N VAL A 98 5.48 -14.46 20.57
CA VAL A 98 6.22 -13.44 21.34
C VAL A 98 7.38 -14.10 22.08
N MET A 99 8.53 -13.43 22.12
CA MET A 99 9.70 -13.91 22.85
C MET A 99 9.50 -13.77 24.35
N ASP A 100 8.93 -12.65 24.81
CA ASP A 100 8.58 -12.43 26.21
C ASP A 100 7.07 -12.22 26.36
N PRO A 101 6.33 -13.20 26.91
CA PRO A 101 4.90 -13.05 27.20
C PRO A 101 4.58 -11.94 28.21
N GLY A 102 5.56 -11.40 28.94
CA GLY A 102 5.43 -10.27 29.86
C GLY A 102 5.70 -8.91 29.22
N SER A 103 6.11 -8.86 27.94
CA SER A 103 6.38 -7.60 27.26
C SER A 103 5.15 -6.70 27.14
N ASP A 104 5.37 -5.40 26.99
CA ASP A 104 4.28 -4.42 26.80
C ASP A 104 3.41 -4.78 25.59
N GLY A 105 4.04 -5.19 24.48
CA GLY A 105 3.32 -5.62 23.27
C GLY A 105 2.51 -6.89 23.50
N ALA A 106 3.05 -7.89 24.20
CA ALA A 106 2.31 -9.10 24.56
C ALA A 106 1.11 -8.77 25.48
N THR A 107 1.25 -7.81 26.38
CA THR A 107 0.17 -7.35 27.27
C THR A 107 -0.96 -6.71 26.46
N VAL A 108 -0.64 -5.78 25.56
CA VAL A 108 -1.63 -5.16 24.65
C VAL A 108 -2.36 -6.22 23.83
N LEU A 109 -1.65 -7.22 23.30
CA LEU A 109 -2.25 -8.30 22.53
C LEU A 109 -3.22 -9.15 23.38
N LYS A 110 -2.87 -9.44 24.64
CA LYS A 110 -3.77 -10.16 25.57
C LYS A 110 -5.02 -9.35 25.89
N GLU A 111 -4.90 -8.05 26.12
CA GLU A 111 -6.05 -7.16 26.36
C GLU A 111 -7.01 -7.14 25.16
N MET A 112 -6.46 -7.18 23.94
CA MET A 112 -7.22 -7.34 22.70
C MET A 112 -7.76 -8.76 22.49
N ARG A 113 -7.53 -9.71 23.42
CA ARG A 113 -7.92 -11.13 23.30
C ARG A 113 -7.27 -11.86 22.11
N VAL A 114 -6.10 -11.41 21.68
CA VAL A 114 -5.27 -12.14 20.72
C VAL A 114 -4.61 -13.34 21.41
N ASN A 115 -4.49 -14.47 20.71
CA ASN A 115 -3.84 -15.66 21.26
C ASN A 115 -2.33 -15.46 21.31
N VAL A 116 -1.79 -15.05 22.46
CA VAL A 116 -0.34 -14.96 22.65
C VAL A 116 0.26 -16.35 22.84
N VAL A 117 1.33 -16.63 22.09
CA VAL A 117 2.07 -17.89 22.07
C VAL A 117 3.53 -17.58 22.37
N PRO A 118 4.11 -18.09 23.47
CA PRO A 118 5.55 -17.98 23.71
C PRO A 118 6.32 -18.64 22.57
N LEU A 119 7.31 -17.94 22.02
CA LEU A 119 8.16 -18.42 20.93
C LEU A 119 9.56 -17.80 21.07
N ASP A 120 10.51 -18.62 21.48
CA ASP A 120 11.93 -18.36 21.27
C ASP A 120 12.36 -19.05 19.98
N TYR A 121 12.70 -18.26 18.96
CA TYR A 121 13.11 -18.80 17.65
C TYR A 121 14.53 -19.37 17.64
N MET A 122 15.30 -19.17 18.71
CA MET A 122 16.64 -19.72 18.87
C MET A 122 16.62 -21.11 19.52
N GLU A 123 15.50 -21.51 20.11
CA GLU A 123 15.35 -22.77 20.85
C GLU A 123 14.37 -23.70 20.12
N GLU A 124 14.87 -24.86 19.67
CA GLU A 124 14.08 -25.81 18.88
C GLU A 124 12.88 -26.35 19.67
N ASP A 125 13.08 -26.63 20.97
CA ASP A 125 12.01 -27.08 21.84
C ASP A 125 10.88 -26.03 21.97
N SER A 126 11.24 -24.75 21.97
CA SER A 126 10.27 -23.65 22.01
C SER A 126 9.44 -23.59 20.73
N ILE A 127 10.08 -23.75 19.58
CA ILE A 127 9.39 -23.81 18.27
C ILE A 127 8.42 -24.99 18.23
N VAL A 128 8.84 -26.17 18.68
CA VAL A 128 8.00 -27.38 18.73
C VAL A 128 6.81 -27.19 19.68
N GLN A 129 7.00 -26.54 20.83
CA GLN A 129 5.92 -26.23 21.76
C GLN A 129 4.93 -25.21 21.19
N ALA A 130 5.41 -24.15 20.52
CA ALA A 130 4.56 -23.18 19.86
C ALA A 130 3.70 -23.83 18.77
N TYR A 131 4.30 -24.69 17.94
CA TYR A 131 3.59 -25.48 16.93
C TYR A 131 2.51 -26.35 17.54
N LYS A 132 2.83 -27.13 18.59
CA LYS A 132 1.86 -27.97 19.32
C LYS A 132 0.72 -27.15 19.91
N THR A 133 1.03 -25.99 20.49
CA THR A 133 0.05 -25.09 21.09
C THR A 133 -0.95 -24.58 20.04
N VAL A 134 -0.44 -24.11 18.90
CA VAL A 134 -1.26 -23.56 17.81
C VAL A 134 -2.11 -24.66 17.17
N THR A 135 -1.51 -25.81 16.83
CA THR A 135 -2.23 -26.93 16.21
C THR A 135 -3.31 -27.53 17.13
N THR A 136 -3.04 -27.64 18.43
CA THR A 136 -4.05 -28.10 19.40
C THR A 136 -5.23 -27.14 19.49
N LYS A 137 -4.97 -25.82 19.47
CA LYS A 137 -6.05 -24.80 19.50
C LYS A 137 -6.85 -24.75 18.19
N LEU A 138 -6.20 -24.99 17.05
CA LEU A 138 -6.84 -25.06 15.73
C LEU A 138 -7.72 -26.31 15.57
N GLY A 139 -7.33 -27.43 16.18
CA GLY A 139 -8.01 -28.72 16.02
C GLY A 139 -8.10 -29.14 14.54
N ASP A 140 -9.24 -29.68 14.13
CA ASP A 140 -9.48 -30.16 12.76
C ASP A 140 -9.35 -29.06 11.69
N LYS A 141 -9.46 -27.76 12.07
CA LYS A 141 -9.26 -26.64 11.13
C LYS A 141 -7.82 -26.56 10.62
N GLY A 142 -6.86 -26.97 11.43
CA GLY A 142 -5.44 -26.94 11.08
C GLY A 142 -5.01 -28.10 10.16
N ALA A 143 -5.73 -29.22 10.20
CA ALA A 143 -5.41 -30.43 9.44
C ALA A 143 -5.88 -30.39 7.98
N SER A 144 -6.80 -29.48 7.62
CA SER A 144 -7.37 -29.39 6.27
C SER A 144 -6.52 -28.59 5.26
N ALA A 145 -5.36 -28.07 5.68
CA ALA A 145 -4.50 -27.21 4.85
C ALA A 145 -3.14 -27.87 4.48
N ALA A 146 -2.94 -29.14 4.85
CA ALA A 146 -1.74 -29.92 4.54
C ALA A 146 -1.95 -30.86 3.36
#